data_AF-A0A177A797-F1
#
_entry.id   AF-A0A177A797-F1
#
_cell.length_a   1.000
_cell.length_b   1.000
_cell.length_c   1.000
_cell.angle_alpha   90.00
_cell.angle_beta   90.00
_cell.angle_gamma   90.00
#
_symmetry.space_group_name_H-M   'P 1'
#
loop_
_entity.id
_entity.type
_entity.pdbx_description
1 polymer ?
#
loop_
_entity_poly.entity_id
_entity_poly.type
_entity_poly.pdbx_seq_one_letter_code
_entity_poly.pdbx_strand_id
1 'polypeptide(L)'
;MYGDLQTTDEELLEEIIEGQLGHQNSQNDDEEEEQPEQPAPMAKEAQDALQILIEYSEGQDALTTGHIRALEQLQTAIEAIRAQSQQQVTLDRWLT
;
A
#
# COMPACT_ATOMS: atom_id res chain seq x y z
N MET A 1 51.52 -35.58 -9.74
CA MET A 1 50.71 -35.60 -8.50
C MET A 1 49.91 -34.31 -8.54
N TYR A 2 48.61 -34.38 -8.83
CA TYR A 2 47.76 -33.19 -8.96
C TYR A 2 47.32 -32.74 -7.57
N GLY A 3 47.54 -31.46 -7.26
CA GLY A 3 47.15 -30.84 -6.00
C GLY A 3 45.65 -30.59 -5.98
N ASP A 4 44.99 -31.17 -5.00
CA ASP A 4 43.57 -31.03 -4.71
C ASP A 4 43.36 -29.62 -4.13
N LEU A 5 42.80 -28.71 -4.93
CA LEU A 5 42.21 -27.49 -4.39
C LEU A 5 40.93 -27.91 -3.67
N GLN A 6 41.04 -28.18 -2.37
CA GLN A 6 39.89 -28.17 -1.47
C GLN A 6 39.48 -26.71 -1.30
N THR A 7 38.75 -26.17 -2.28
CA THR A 7 37.93 -24.97 -2.07
C THR A 7 36.91 -25.35 -1.01
N THR A 8 37.04 -24.80 0.19
CA THR A 8 36.08 -25.06 1.26
C THR A 8 34.73 -24.48 0.84
N ASP A 9 33.63 -25.11 1.28
CA ASP A 9 32.27 -24.62 1.02
C ASP A 9 32.09 -23.13 1.39
N GLU A 10 32.89 -22.63 2.32
CA GLU A 10 32.91 -21.23 2.76
C GLU A 10 33.46 -20.27 1.69
N GLU A 11 34.51 -20.64 0.95
CA GLU A 11 35.04 -19.82 -0.15
C GLU A 11 34.04 -19.75 -1.32
N LEU A 12 33.32 -20.85 -1.58
CA LEU A 12 32.27 -20.88 -2.61
C LEU A 12 31.05 -20.03 -2.20
N LEU A 13 30.71 -20.00 -0.92
CA LEU A 13 29.61 -19.17 -0.42
C LEU A 13 29.96 -17.67 -0.49
N GLU A 14 31.18 -17.29 -0.16
CA GLU A 14 31.65 -15.89 -0.28
C GLU A 14 31.62 -15.42 -1.75
N GLU A 15 32.08 -16.23 -2.70
CA GLU A 15 32.04 -15.90 -4.13
C GLU A 15 30.61 -15.69 -4.65
N ILE A 16 29.65 -16.51 -4.19
CA ILE A 16 28.23 -16.38 -4.57
C ILE A 16 27.62 -15.11 -3.99
N ILE A 17 27.93 -14.79 -2.73
CA ILE A 17 27.42 -13.60 -2.05
C ILE A 17 27.98 -12.33 -2.72
N GLU A 18 29.28 -12.28 -2.99
CA GLU A 18 29.92 -11.15 -3.68
C GLU A 18 29.40 -11.01 -5.12
N GLY A 19 29.21 -12.12 -5.83
CA GLY A 19 28.64 -12.14 -7.17
C GLY A 19 27.20 -11.63 -7.25
N GLN A 20 26.38 -11.90 -6.21
CA GLN A 20 25.01 -11.40 -6.12
C GLN A 20 24.92 -9.96 -5.62
N LEU A 21 25.72 -9.55 -4.62
CA LEU A 21 25.78 -8.17 -4.15
C LEU A 21 26.34 -7.21 -5.21
N GLY A 22 27.32 -7.66 -6.01
CA GLY A 22 27.89 -6.88 -7.10
C GLY A 22 26.91 -6.63 -8.26
N HIS A 23 25.96 -7.55 -8.50
CA HIS A 23 24.94 -7.40 -9.55
C HIS A 23 23.71 -6.59 -9.13
N GLN A 24 23.42 -6.47 -7.82
CA GLN A 24 22.27 -5.69 -7.36
C GLN A 24 22.54 -4.17 -7.34
N ASN A 25 23.80 -3.75 -7.43
CA ASN A 25 24.17 -2.33 -7.30
C ASN A 25 24.32 -1.58 -8.64
N SER A 26 23.92 -2.18 -9.77
CA SER A 26 24.08 -1.56 -11.10
C SER A 26 22.82 -1.54 -11.95
N GLN A 27 21.63 -1.71 -11.36
CA GLN A 27 20.40 -1.72 -12.16
C GLN A 27 19.17 -0.98 -11.61
N ASN A 28 19.30 -0.17 -10.55
CA ASN A 28 18.24 0.74 -10.13
C ASN A 28 18.77 2.18 -9.99
N ASP A 29 19.33 2.69 -11.07
CA ASP A 29 19.48 4.14 -11.30
C ASP A 29 18.31 4.62 -12.19
N ASP A 30 17.11 4.10 -11.94
CA ASP A 30 15.90 4.86 -12.23
C ASP A 30 15.68 5.68 -10.96
N GLU A 31 16.16 6.92 -10.99
CA GLU A 31 15.67 8.00 -10.14
C GLU A 31 14.17 8.19 -10.43
N GLU A 32 13.33 7.22 -10.01
CA GLU A 32 11.95 7.50 -9.73
C GLU A 32 12.00 8.55 -8.62
N GLU A 33 11.85 9.83 -9.00
CA GLU A 33 11.56 10.90 -8.07
C GLU A 33 10.48 10.36 -7.11
N GLU A 34 10.88 9.98 -5.90
CA GLU A 34 9.96 9.55 -4.85
C GLU A 34 9.00 10.72 -4.67
N GLN A 35 7.85 10.66 -5.35
CA GLN A 35 6.81 11.64 -5.17
C GLN A 35 6.56 11.67 -3.67
N PRO A 36 6.60 12.85 -3.03
CA PRO A 36 6.42 12.92 -1.59
C PRO A 36 5.13 12.19 -1.27
N GLU A 37 5.21 11.18 -0.39
CA GLU A 37 4.06 10.39 0.03
C GLU A 37 2.97 11.38 0.45
N GLN A 38 1.95 11.55 -0.40
CA GLN A 38 0.86 12.44 -0.06
C GLN A 38 0.20 11.84 1.19
N PRO A 39 -0.04 12.66 2.23
CA PRO A 39 -0.66 12.13 3.44
C PRO A 39 -1.95 11.43 3.05
N ALA A 40 -2.12 10.19 3.51
CA ALA A 40 -3.31 9.41 3.23
C ALA A 40 -4.55 10.26 3.59
N PRO A 41 -5.51 10.43 2.67
CA PRO A 41 -6.65 11.31 2.89
C PRO A 41 -7.41 10.84 4.13
N MET A 42 -7.83 11.81 4.94
CA MET A 42 -8.56 11.51 6.16
C MET A 42 -9.91 10.90 5.80
N ALA A 43 -10.43 9.98 6.61
CA ALA A 43 -11.71 9.30 6.33
C ALA A 43 -12.87 10.28 6.04
N LYS A 44 -12.84 11.48 6.65
CA LYS A 44 -13.79 12.54 6.40
C LYS A 44 -13.68 13.12 4.98
N GLU A 45 -12.46 13.33 4.48
CA GLU A 45 -12.22 13.84 3.13
C GLU A 45 -12.69 12.85 2.07
N ALA A 46 -12.50 11.55 2.33
CA ALA A 46 -13.05 10.48 1.47
C ALA A 46 -14.59 10.47 1.47
N GLN A 47 -15.23 10.73 2.61
CA GLN A 47 -16.69 10.85 2.70
C GLN A 47 -17.21 12.06 1.92
N ASP A 48 -16.59 13.23 2.11
CA ASP A 48 -16.97 14.45 1.41
C ASP A 48 -16.82 14.28 -0.11
N ALA A 49 -15.75 13.62 -0.57
CA ALA A 49 -15.54 13.31 -1.99
C ALA A 49 -16.60 12.34 -2.55
N LEU A 50 -16.99 11.31 -1.78
CA LEU A 50 -18.04 10.38 -2.20
C LEU A 50 -19.41 11.06 -2.29
N GLN A 51 -19.74 11.95 -1.35
CA GLN A 51 -20.98 12.71 -1.39
C GLN A 51 -21.07 13.55 -2.68
N ILE A 52 -19.98 14.23 -3.06
CA ILE A 52 -19.90 15.00 -4.30
C ILE A 52 -20.08 14.09 -5.53
N LEU A 53 -19.47 12.91 -5.53
CA LEU A 53 -19.59 11.95 -6.62
C LEU A 53 -21.02 11.40 -6.76
N ILE A 54 -21.71 11.15 -5.64
CA ILE A 54 -23.11 10.71 -5.63
C ILE A 54 -24.00 11.81 -6.21
N GLU A 55 -23.91 13.04 -5.71
CA GLU A 55 -24.70 14.18 -6.19
C GLU A 55 -24.45 14.46 -7.67
N TYR A 56 -23.19 14.39 -8.11
CA TYR A 56 -22.86 14.49 -9.53
C TYR A 56 -23.49 13.36 -10.33
N SER A 57 -23.44 12.13 -9.82
CA SER A 57 -23.98 10.96 -10.51
C SER A 57 -25.50 10.96 -10.65
N GLU A 58 -26.21 11.50 -9.66
CA GLU A 58 -27.66 11.67 -9.70
C GLU A 58 -28.09 12.68 -10.78
N GLY A 59 -27.27 13.68 -11.06
CA GLY A 59 -27.51 14.68 -12.10
C GLY A 59 -27.14 14.23 -13.53
N GLN A 60 -26.55 13.04 -13.68
CA GLN A 60 -26.05 12.54 -14.97
C GLN A 60 -26.84 11.30 -15.42
N ASP A 61 -27.64 11.45 -16.48
CA ASP A 61 -28.39 10.33 -17.10
C ASP A 61 -27.47 9.21 -17.67
N ALA A 62 -26.18 9.48 -17.83
CA ALA A 62 -25.20 8.49 -18.29
C ALA A 62 -24.80 7.49 -17.20
N LEU A 63 -24.96 7.83 -15.92
CA LEU A 63 -24.56 6.98 -14.81
C LEU A 63 -25.71 6.06 -14.40
N THR A 64 -25.53 4.76 -14.63
CA THR A 64 -26.56 3.78 -14.29
C THR A 64 -26.74 3.68 -12.77
N THR A 65 -27.93 3.25 -12.33
CA THR A 65 -28.27 2.99 -10.92
C THR A 65 -27.26 2.07 -10.21
N GLY A 66 -26.53 1.23 -10.95
CA GLY A 66 -25.47 0.39 -10.40
C GLY A 66 -24.26 1.17 -9.89
N HIS A 67 -23.90 2.28 -10.55
CA HIS A 67 -22.78 3.14 -10.12
C HIS A 67 -23.12 3.88 -8.82
N ILE A 68 -24.34 4.43 -8.73
CA ILE A 68 -24.83 5.09 -7.51
C ILE A 68 -24.80 4.10 -6.33
N ARG A 69 -25.32 2.90 -6.53
CA ARG A 69 -25.34 1.86 -5.49
C ARG A 69 -23.94 1.44 -5.03
N ALA A 70 -22.97 1.40 -5.95
CA ALA A 70 -21.58 1.11 -5.60
C ALA A 70 -20.96 2.21 -4.73
N LEU A 71 -21.28 3.49 -5.02
CA LEU A 71 -20.83 4.62 -4.22
C LEU A 71 -21.44 4.61 -2.81
N GLU A 72 -22.74 4.32 -2.68
CA GLU A 72 -23.42 4.18 -1.37
C GLU A 72 -22.82 3.04 -0.53
N GLN A 73 -22.52 1.90 -1.16
CA GLN A 73 -21.87 0.77 -0.49
C GLN A 73 -20.48 1.16 0.04
N LEU A 74 -19.71 1.89 -0.77
CA LEU A 74 -18.38 2.36 -0.39
C LEU A 74 -18.46 3.37 0.77
N GLN A 75 -19.45 4.28 0.75
CA GLN A 75 -19.71 5.20 1.86
C GLN A 75 -19.99 4.45 3.17
N THR A 76 -20.84 3.42 3.12
CA THR A 76 -21.19 2.58 4.28
C THR A 76 -19.97 1.84 4.83
N ALA A 77 -19.11 1.31 3.95
CA ALA A 77 -17.89 0.61 4.35
C ALA A 77 -16.91 1.54 5.08
N ILE A 78 -16.72 2.76 4.57
CA ILE A 78 -15.83 3.76 5.20
C ILE A 78 -16.37 4.19 6.57
N GLU A 79 -17.69 4.35 6.72
CA GLU A 79 -18.32 4.61 8.01
C GLU A 79 -18.08 3.49 9.02
N ALA A 80 -18.17 2.23 8.59
CA ALA A 80 -17.91 1.08 9.45
C ALA A 80 -16.45 1.05 9.94
N ILE A 81 -15.48 1.33 9.05
CA ILE A 81 -14.05 1.43 9.41
C ILE A 81 -13.85 2.53 10.45
N ARG A 82 -14.42 3.73 10.22
CA ARG A 82 -14.32 4.85 11.16
C ARG A 82 -14.92 4.51 12.53
N ALA A 83 -16.08 3.86 12.55
CA ALA A 83 -16.74 3.45 13.79
C ALA A 83 -15.89 2.42 14.58
N GLN A 84 -15.29 1.44 13.89
CA GLN A 84 -14.38 0.47 14.51
C GLN A 84 -13.13 1.14 15.10
N SER A 85 -12.52 2.07 14.38
CA SER A 85 -11.35 2.80 14.89
C SER A 85 -11.68 3.61 16.15
N GLN A 86 -12.86 4.23 16.23
CA GLN A 86 -13.30 4.94 17.43
C GLN A 86 -13.54 4.01 18.63
N GLN A 87 -14.09 2.82 18.37
CA GLN A 87 -14.27 1.80 19.39
C GLN A 87 -12.93 1.30 19.92
N GLN A 88 -11.95 1.03 19.06
CA GLN A 88 -10.61 0.61 19.46
C GLN A 88 -9.92 1.65 20.36
N VAL A 89 -9.92 2.93 19.96
CA VAL A 89 -9.34 4.00 20.78
C VAL A 89 -10.03 4.12 22.15
N THR A 90 -11.34 3.87 22.19
CA THR A 90 -12.07 3.83 23.46
C THR A 90 -11.59 2.64 24.29
N LEU A 91 -11.54 1.43 23.73
CA LEU A 91 -11.07 0.24 24.44
C LEU A 91 -9.65 0.40 25.00
N ASP A 92 -8.73 0.93 24.22
CA ASP A 92 -7.34 1.17 24.63
C ASP A 92 -7.26 2.14 25.82
N ARG A 93 -8.16 3.13 25.85
CA ARG A 93 -8.27 4.10 26.95
C ARG A 93 -8.81 3.51 28.25
N TRP A 94 -9.61 2.44 28.21
CA TRP A 94 -10.09 1.76 29.43
C TRP A 94 -9.09 0.75 30.00
N LEU A 95 -8.15 0.28 29.17
CA LEU A 95 -7.12 -0.70 29.55
C LEU A 95 -5.85 -0.06 30.16
N THR A 96 -5.74 1.27 30.15
CA THR A 96 -4.63 2.06 30.72
C THR A 96 -5.03 2.71 32.04
#